data_AF-A0A922ZZE4-F1
#
_entry.id   AF-A0A922ZZE4-F1
#
_cell.length_a   1.000
_cell.length_b   1.000
_cell.length_c   1.000
_cell.angle_alpha   90.00
_cell.angle_beta   90.00
_cell.angle_gamma   90.00
#
_symmetry.space_group_name_H-M   'P 1'
#
loop_
_entity.id
_entity.type
_entity.pdbx_description
1 polymer ?
#
loop_
_entity_poly.entity_id
_entity_poly.type
_entity_poly.pdbx_seq_one_letter_code
_entity_poly.pdbx_strand_id
1 'polypeptide(L)'
;MENQGNMDRERAGTIGIGGFATKQVIVGILLLVVVIFVSGLILGFFPKLDDLKKVTEDQASSEALTHDAAGKEVSVQDTADYQKLSDKKVPGTSTEIKTGGHGEKAVDSKKTEQQYSVSTEKDMSGEIPTGVSFVEATMGPLRYELSDRFWGWRPNDIFSFVTDNVNNFQLGVIEVTRRTVEKLTENISRTGAASSFDKNLENARSTCFVIEAESLIFPSSEGRYKEGLEDLKKYAEKLKKKEARFFTRADNLIPLLREYENLLGSCDENLVKMREEDGGKVSFFKADNYFFYAKGVAQTLIPILEGIEKDFYSTLDRRNCLKELRYAIESCEHAIHISPVIILDSNLGSIFANHRANMAAHISHARYYIEVLIKTLST
;
A
#
# COMPACT_ATOMS: atom_id res chain seq x y z
N MET A 1 41.67 -7.16 -60.72
CA MET A 1 41.84 -5.77 -61.19
C MET A 1 40.66 -5.00 -60.60
N GLU A 2 40.75 -4.59 -59.34
CA GLU A 2 41.36 -3.29 -58.90
C GLU A 2 40.59 -2.11 -59.51
N ASN A 3 40.21 -1.05 -58.80
CA ASN A 3 40.70 -0.49 -57.55
C ASN A 3 39.58 0.44 -57.03
N GLN A 4 39.15 0.33 -55.77
CA GLN A 4 39.60 1.14 -54.62
C GLN A 4 39.51 2.66 -54.79
N GLY A 5 38.92 3.30 -53.76
CA GLY A 5 39.43 4.58 -53.27
C GLY A 5 38.38 5.65 -52.98
N ASN A 6 37.66 5.52 -51.85
CA ASN A 6 37.44 6.59 -50.84
C ASN A 6 36.58 5.98 -49.70
N MET A 7 37.10 5.26 -48.70
CA MET A 7 37.77 5.77 -47.48
C MET A 7 37.32 7.17 -47.03
N ASP A 8 36.36 7.22 -46.11
CA ASP A 8 36.52 7.79 -44.76
C ASP A 8 35.17 8.25 -44.19
N ARG A 9 34.61 7.43 -43.28
CA ARG A 9 34.00 7.84 -41.98
C ARG A 9 33.21 6.67 -41.37
N GLU A 10 33.95 5.70 -40.87
CA GLU A 10 33.53 4.91 -39.71
C GLU A 10 34.13 5.57 -38.45
N ARG A 11 33.26 5.87 -37.48
CA ARG A 11 33.47 6.22 -36.04
C ARG A 11 32.30 7.14 -35.65
N ALA A 12 31.56 6.99 -34.56
CA ALA A 12 31.46 6.03 -33.48
C ALA A 12 30.28 6.54 -32.61
N GLY A 13 29.62 5.69 -31.82
CA GLY A 13 28.97 6.18 -30.59
C GLY A 13 27.54 5.72 -30.34
N THR A 14 27.38 4.42 -30.11
CA THR A 14 26.31 3.81 -29.33
C THR A 14 26.22 4.49 -27.96
N ILE A 15 25.12 5.18 -27.64
CA ILE A 15 24.87 5.69 -26.27
C ILE A 15 24.15 4.59 -25.50
N GLY A 16 24.93 3.69 -24.91
CA GLY A 16 24.50 2.84 -23.81
C GLY A 16 24.68 3.59 -22.49
N ILE A 17 23.59 3.83 -21.78
CA ILE A 17 23.64 4.33 -20.40
C ILE A 17 23.82 3.09 -19.51
N GLY A 18 25.08 2.69 -19.34
CA GLY A 18 25.53 1.59 -18.49
C GLY A 18 26.79 2.01 -17.76
N GLY A 19 26.78 1.86 -16.43
CA GLY A 19 27.72 2.48 -15.51
C GLY A 19 29.19 2.16 -15.73
N PHE A 20 30.02 3.17 -15.43
CA PHE A 20 31.40 3.01 -14.99
C PHE A 20 31.75 4.25 -14.14
N ALA A 21 31.36 4.24 -12.87
CA ALA A 21 32.16 4.97 -11.88
C ALA A 21 33.48 4.18 -11.78
N THR A 22 34.47 4.59 -12.57
CA THR A 22 35.79 3.96 -12.56
C THR A 22 36.35 3.97 -11.15
N LYS A 23 37.11 2.94 -10.77
CA LYS A 23 37.71 2.80 -9.41
C LYS A 23 38.40 4.08 -8.92
N GLN A 24 38.86 4.93 -9.84
CA GLN A 24 39.48 6.23 -9.57
C GLN A 24 38.49 7.28 -9.03
N VAL A 25 37.23 7.28 -9.47
CA VAL A 25 36.18 8.18 -8.96
C VAL A 25 35.76 7.78 -7.54
N ILE A 26 35.61 6.47 -7.29
CA ILE A 26 35.27 5.95 -5.96
C ILE A 26 36.40 6.26 -4.97
N VAL A 27 37.66 6.06 -5.37
CA VAL A 27 38.83 6.42 -4.54
C VAL A 27 38.90 7.94 -4.31
N GLY A 28 38.54 8.75 -5.30
CA GLY A 28 38.46 10.22 -5.17
C GLY A 28 37.42 10.68 -4.14
N ILE A 29 36.22 10.08 -4.17
CA ILE A 29 35.16 10.37 -3.20
C ILE A 29 35.59 9.92 -1.79
N LEU A 30 36.22 8.76 -1.67
CA LEU A 30 36.66 8.21 -0.39
C LEU A 30 37.78 9.07 0.23
N LEU A 31 38.72 9.57 -0.58
CA LEU A 31 39.72 10.54 -0.13
C LEU A 31 39.10 11.87 0.32
N LEU A 32 38.07 12.35 -0.39
CA LEU A 32 37.37 13.59 -0.02
C LEU A 32 36.65 13.45 1.33
N VAL A 33 36.01 12.30 1.58
CA VAL A 33 35.39 11.99 2.88
C VAL A 33 36.44 11.93 3.99
N VAL A 34 37.61 11.33 3.75
CA VAL A 34 38.71 11.29 4.74
C VAL A 34 39.25 12.70 5.01
N VAL A 35 39.41 13.55 4.00
CA VAL A 35 39.86 14.95 4.18
C VAL A 35 38.84 15.75 4.99
N ILE A 36 37.55 15.58 4.73
CA ILE A 36 36.48 16.23 5.51
C ILE A 36 36.50 15.72 6.96
N PHE A 37 36.70 14.42 7.17
CA PHE A 37 36.76 13.81 8.50
C PHE A 37 37.98 14.31 9.30
N VAL A 38 39.17 14.32 8.69
CA VAL A 38 40.40 14.83 9.30
C VAL A 38 40.30 16.34 9.57
N SER A 39 39.70 17.10 8.65
CA SER A 39 39.45 18.52 8.84
C SER A 39 38.47 18.77 10.01
N GLY A 40 37.41 17.96 10.15
CA GLY A 40 36.50 18.02 11.30
C GLY A 40 37.16 17.65 12.63
N LEU A 41 38.16 16.76 12.60
CA LEU A 41 38.94 16.34 13.77
C LEU A 41 39.94 17.43 14.21
N ILE A 42 40.53 18.15 13.25
CA ILE A 42 41.43 19.30 13.51
C ILE A 42 40.63 20.54 13.97
N LEU A 43 39.43 20.75 13.41
CA LEU A 43 38.53 21.86 13.77
C LEU A 43 37.71 21.61 15.05
N GLY A 44 37.88 20.45 15.70
CA GLY A 44 37.28 20.17 17.03
C GLY A 44 35.78 19.89 17.02
N PHE A 45 35.21 19.43 15.90
CA PHE A 45 33.79 19.10 15.78
C PHE A 45 33.40 17.72 16.35
N PHE A 46 34.37 16.90 16.77
CA PHE A 46 34.14 15.58 17.38
C PHE A 46 34.52 15.60 18.88
N PRO A 47 33.70 15.00 19.77
CA PRO A 47 34.01 14.90 21.19
C PRO A 47 35.26 14.04 21.43
N LYS A 48 36.10 14.44 22.39
CA LYS A 48 37.31 13.68 22.73
C LYS A 48 36.93 12.35 23.36
N LEU A 49 37.69 11.30 23.04
CA LEU A 49 37.50 9.92 23.53
C LEU A 49 37.46 9.78 25.06
N ASP A 50 37.86 10.81 25.82
CA ASP A 50 37.78 10.85 27.28
C ASP A 50 36.33 11.00 27.79
N ASP A 51 35.43 11.60 27.01
CA ASP A 51 34.02 11.80 27.40
C ASP A 51 33.19 10.49 27.31
N LEU A 52 33.63 9.52 26.52
CA LEU A 52 32.99 8.19 26.39
C LEU A 52 33.28 7.28 27.59
N LYS A 53 34.38 7.48 28.31
CA LYS A 53 34.67 6.70 29.54
C LYS A 53 33.79 7.11 30.72
N LYS A 54 33.47 8.40 30.85
CA LYS A 54 32.62 8.90 31.94
C LYS A 54 31.18 8.38 31.89
N VAL A 55 30.61 8.27 30.68
CA VAL A 55 29.24 7.74 30.50
C VAL A 55 29.15 6.25 30.85
N THR A 56 30.25 5.51 30.68
CA THR A 56 30.29 4.07 30.94
C THR A 56 30.43 3.75 32.45
N GLU A 57 31.06 4.63 33.24
CA GLU A 57 31.16 4.47 34.70
C GLU A 57 29.86 4.84 35.43
N ASP A 58 29.10 5.83 34.95
CA ASP A 58 27.83 6.23 35.59
C ASP A 58 26.73 5.16 35.42
N GLN A 59 26.69 4.42 34.30
CA GLN A 59 25.70 3.35 34.09
C GLN A 59 25.96 2.09 34.93
N ALA A 60 27.22 1.79 35.28
CA ALA A 60 27.56 0.62 36.10
C ALA A 60 27.15 0.77 37.58
N SER A 61 26.84 1.98 38.04
CA SER A 61 26.44 2.26 39.42
C SER A 61 24.93 2.16 39.69
N SER A 62 24.10 2.10 38.64
CA SER A 62 22.62 2.05 38.76
C SER A 62 22.05 0.62 38.73
N GLU A 63 22.80 -0.40 38.31
CA GLU A 63 22.31 -1.78 38.21
C GLU A 63 22.52 -2.61 39.50
N ALA A 64 23.12 -2.05 40.55
CA ALA A 64 23.41 -2.76 41.80
C ALA A 64 22.29 -2.68 42.87
N LEU A 65 21.10 -2.15 42.55
CA LEU A 65 20.03 -1.91 43.52
C LEU A 65 18.63 -2.41 43.09
N THR A 66 18.49 -3.64 42.58
CA THR A 66 17.19 -4.33 42.59
C THR A 66 17.34 -5.85 42.69
N HIS A 67 17.75 -6.33 43.86
CA HIS A 67 17.46 -7.71 44.30
C HIS A 67 17.00 -7.64 45.75
N ASP A 68 15.72 -7.32 45.96
CA ASP A 68 14.96 -7.83 47.09
C ASP A 68 13.47 -7.49 46.96
N ALA A 69 12.64 -8.38 47.52
CA ALA A 69 11.18 -8.32 47.67
C ALA A 69 10.32 -9.00 46.58
N ALA A 70 10.22 -10.32 46.76
CA ALA A 70 9.16 -11.18 46.26
C ALA A 70 7.79 -10.91 46.93
N GLY A 71 6.72 -11.21 46.17
CA GLY A 71 5.55 -11.95 46.68
C GLY A 71 4.33 -11.15 47.17
N LYS A 72 3.25 -11.13 46.37
CA LYS A 72 1.88 -11.40 46.85
C LYS A 72 0.92 -11.72 45.68
N GLU A 73 0.22 -12.85 45.80
CA GLU A 73 -0.86 -13.33 44.93
C GLU A 73 -2.24 -12.70 45.25
N VAL A 74 -3.25 -13.05 44.41
CA VAL A 74 -4.73 -13.03 44.60
C VAL A 74 -5.42 -11.77 44.02
N SER A 75 -6.51 -11.76 43.21
CA SER A 75 -7.50 -12.74 42.71
C SER A 75 -8.27 -12.19 41.47
N VAL A 76 -8.93 -13.12 40.77
CA VAL A 76 -9.91 -13.03 39.66
C VAL A 76 -11.26 -12.40 40.06
N GLN A 77 -11.89 -11.63 39.15
CA GLN A 77 -13.35 -11.40 38.86
C GLN A 77 -13.50 -10.01 38.19
N ASP A 78 -14.31 -9.72 37.16
CA ASP A 78 -15.42 -10.39 36.49
C ASP A 78 -15.54 -9.81 35.07
N THR A 79 -15.96 -10.65 34.12
CA THR A 79 -16.45 -10.30 32.78
C THR A 79 -17.94 -9.95 32.85
N ALA A 80 -18.33 -8.72 32.54
CA ALA A 80 -19.63 -8.32 31.96
C ALA A 80 -19.83 -6.80 32.03
N ASP A 81 -19.82 -6.10 30.88
CA ASP A 81 -20.84 -5.08 30.54
C ASP A 81 -20.55 -4.45 29.17
N TYR A 82 -20.99 -5.13 28.11
CA TYR A 82 -21.28 -4.51 26.82
C TYR A 82 -22.79 -4.66 26.57
N GLN A 83 -23.60 -3.81 27.22
CA GLN A 83 -24.98 -3.50 26.83
C GLN A 83 -25.60 -2.51 27.81
N LYS A 84 -25.52 -1.21 27.48
CA LYS A 84 -26.53 -0.17 27.82
C LYS A 84 -26.01 1.21 27.43
N LEU A 85 -26.40 1.69 26.27
CA LEU A 85 -26.58 3.12 25.98
C LEU A 85 -27.40 3.28 24.69
N SER A 86 -28.58 2.67 24.68
CA SER A 86 -29.69 3.00 23.80
C SER A 86 -30.91 3.22 24.67
N ASP A 87 -31.07 4.43 25.20
CA ASP A 87 -32.36 4.98 25.62
C ASP A 87 -32.17 6.40 26.14
N LYS A 88 -32.29 7.39 25.26
CA LYS A 88 -32.72 8.72 25.65
C LYS A 88 -33.53 9.40 24.55
N LYS A 89 -34.83 9.28 24.76
CA LYS A 89 -35.98 10.02 24.23
C LYS A 89 -35.67 11.48 23.88
N VAL A 90 -35.84 11.84 22.61
CA VAL A 90 -35.87 13.22 22.10
C VAL A 90 -37.32 13.72 22.11
N PRO A 91 -37.63 14.92 22.64
CA PRO A 91 -38.96 15.51 22.55
C PRO A 91 -39.17 16.15 21.17
N GLY A 92 -40.34 15.91 20.60
CA GLY A 92 -40.75 16.48 19.31
C GLY A 92 -40.94 17.99 19.35
N THR A 93 -40.64 18.63 18.23
CA THR A 93 -41.15 19.96 17.91
C THR A 93 -41.54 19.98 16.44
N SER A 94 -42.84 19.92 16.22
CA SER A 94 -43.50 20.15 14.94
C SER A 94 -43.36 21.63 14.59
N THR A 95 -42.88 21.95 13.39
CA THR A 95 -43.13 23.25 12.79
C THR A 95 -43.74 23.03 11.41
N GLU A 96 -44.98 23.45 11.29
CA GLU A 96 -45.80 23.44 10.07
C GLU A 96 -45.15 24.30 8.98
N ILE A 97 -45.03 23.77 7.76
CA ILE A 97 -44.89 24.58 6.55
C ILE A 97 -46.21 24.47 5.78
N LYS A 98 -46.92 25.61 5.75
CA LYS A 98 -48.18 25.79 5.03
C LYS A 98 -47.98 25.65 3.53
N THR A 99 -48.93 24.93 2.94
CA THR A 99 -49.20 24.83 1.51
C THR A 99 -49.68 26.15 0.93
N GLY A 100 -49.22 26.48 -0.27
CA GLY A 100 -49.74 27.52 -1.13
C GLY A 100 -49.40 27.17 -2.58
N GLY A 101 -50.38 26.61 -3.31
CA GLY A 101 -50.21 26.17 -4.68
C GLY A 101 -50.35 27.30 -5.69
N HIS A 102 -49.69 27.14 -6.84
CA HIS A 102 -50.17 27.62 -8.14
C HIS A 102 -49.43 26.93 -9.29
N GLY A 103 -50.20 26.41 -10.25
CA GLY A 103 -49.84 26.53 -11.67
C GLY A 103 -49.08 25.38 -12.31
N GLU A 104 -49.80 24.32 -12.62
CA GLU A 104 -49.51 23.34 -13.66
C GLU A 104 -49.20 24.01 -15.02
N LYS A 105 -48.04 23.71 -15.62
CA LYS A 105 -47.83 23.66 -17.08
C LYS A 105 -46.78 22.60 -17.42
N ALA A 106 -47.25 21.54 -18.09
CA ALA A 106 -46.44 20.53 -18.73
C ALA A 106 -45.68 21.12 -19.93
N VAL A 107 -44.36 20.88 -20.02
CA VAL A 107 -43.60 20.93 -21.28
C VAL A 107 -42.49 19.88 -21.28
N ASP A 108 -42.71 18.88 -22.13
CA ASP A 108 -41.78 18.20 -23.03
C ASP A 108 -40.42 17.69 -22.53
N SER A 109 -40.37 16.37 -22.43
CA SER A 109 -39.21 15.49 -22.42
C SER A 109 -38.29 15.70 -23.64
N LYS A 110 -37.01 16.00 -23.41
CA LYS A 110 -35.91 15.59 -24.31
C LYS A 110 -34.52 15.73 -23.67
N LYS A 111 -33.84 14.57 -23.56
CA LYS A 111 -32.40 14.31 -23.72
C LYS A 111 -31.40 15.27 -23.06
N THR A 112 -30.58 14.72 -22.15
CA THR A 112 -29.12 14.58 -22.34
C THR A 112 -28.61 13.54 -21.32
N GLU A 113 -28.68 12.26 -21.68
CA GLU A 113 -27.83 11.23 -21.10
C GLU A 113 -26.46 11.36 -21.76
N GLN A 114 -25.44 11.77 -21.00
CA GLN A 114 -24.06 11.72 -21.47
C GLN A 114 -23.59 10.26 -21.40
N GLN A 115 -23.67 9.64 -22.56
CA GLN A 115 -23.24 8.30 -22.87
C GLN A 115 -21.70 8.29 -22.92
N TYR A 116 -21.04 7.84 -21.85
CA TYR A 116 -19.63 7.46 -21.87
C TYR A 116 -19.51 6.17 -22.68
N SER A 117 -19.36 6.29 -24.00
CA SER A 117 -18.99 5.18 -24.87
C SER A 117 -17.52 4.86 -24.61
N VAL A 118 -17.26 3.86 -23.76
CA VAL A 118 -15.98 3.14 -23.79
C VAL A 118 -15.98 2.36 -25.11
N SER A 119 -15.40 2.97 -26.13
CA SER A 119 -15.05 2.30 -27.37
C SER A 119 -14.16 1.11 -27.04
N THR A 120 -14.70 -0.08 -27.24
CA THR A 120 -13.96 -1.33 -27.22
C THR A 120 -13.03 -1.33 -28.43
N GLU A 121 -11.83 -0.77 -28.27
CA GLU A 121 -10.70 -1.13 -29.14
C GLU A 121 -10.35 -2.58 -28.82
N LYS A 122 -11.02 -3.46 -29.56
CA LYS A 122 -10.67 -4.86 -29.73
C LYS A 122 -9.40 -4.91 -30.57
N ASP A 123 -8.28 -4.56 -29.94
CA ASP A 123 -6.96 -4.75 -30.53
C ASP A 123 -6.42 -6.14 -30.20
N MET A 124 -5.85 -6.75 -31.23
CA MET A 124 -5.39 -8.12 -31.29
C MET A 124 -4.15 -8.37 -30.41
N SER A 125 -4.34 -8.55 -29.11
CA SER A 125 -3.42 -9.33 -28.28
C SER A 125 -4.00 -10.73 -28.09
N GLY A 126 -3.21 -11.79 -28.34
CA GLY A 126 -3.64 -13.17 -28.10
C GLY A 126 -4.36 -13.29 -26.76
N GLU A 127 -5.49 -13.99 -26.75
CA GLU A 127 -6.42 -14.11 -25.61
C GLU A 127 -5.64 -14.37 -24.32
N ILE A 128 -5.46 -13.33 -23.50
CA ILE A 128 -4.67 -13.42 -22.27
C ILE A 128 -5.38 -14.45 -21.39
N PRO A 129 -4.70 -15.54 -20.99
CA PRO A 129 -5.32 -16.56 -20.17
C PRO A 129 -5.83 -15.97 -18.86
N THR A 130 -7.01 -16.39 -18.45
CA THR A 130 -7.67 -15.90 -17.25
C THR A 130 -6.76 -16.00 -16.02
N GLY A 131 -6.66 -14.91 -15.26
CA GLY A 131 -5.90 -14.82 -14.01
C GLY A 131 -4.50 -14.21 -14.17
N VAL A 132 -3.99 -14.12 -15.40
CA VAL A 132 -2.67 -13.52 -15.66
C VAL A 132 -2.69 -12.03 -15.36
N SER A 133 -3.75 -11.32 -15.76
CA SER A 133 -3.87 -9.86 -15.58
C SER A 133 -3.84 -9.48 -14.10
N PHE A 134 -4.55 -10.24 -13.27
CA PHE A 134 -4.64 -10.05 -11.82
C PHE A 134 -3.30 -10.31 -11.12
N VAL A 135 -2.60 -11.38 -11.51
CA VAL A 135 -1.28 -11.69 -10.92
C VAL A 135 -0.25 -10.63 -11.31
N GLU A 136 -0.22 -10.24 -12.59
CA GLU A 136 0.69 -9.18 -13.07
C GLU A 136 0.38 -7.82 -12.41
N ALA A 137 -0.90 -7.50 -12.22
CA ALA A 137 -1.34 -6.31 -11.49
C ALA A 137 -0.91 -6.32 -10.01
N THR A 138 -0.99 -7.48 -9.35
CA THR A 138 -0.53 -7.64 -7.95
C THR A 138 0.98 -7.42 -7.82
N MET A 139 1.75 -7.89 -8.81
CA MET A 139 3.21 -7.73 -8.80
C MET A 139 3.67 -6.30 -9.14
N GLY A 140 2.89 -5.56 -9.94
CA GLY A 140 3.27 -4.27 -10.51
C GLY A 140 3.76 -3.24 -9.48
N PRO A 141 2.94 -2.87 -8.49
CA PRO A 141 3.29 -1.85 -7.49
C PRO A 141 4.55 -2.20 -6.69
N LEU A 142 4.63 -3.42 -6.14
CA LEU A 142 5.78 -3.83 -5.34
C LEU A 142 7.06 -3.94 -6.19
N ARG A 143 6.95 -4.40 -7.44
CA ARG A 143 8.09 -4.45 -8.37
C ARG A 143 8.65 -3.05 -8.65
N TYR A 144 7.77 -2.07 -8.86
CA TYR A 144 8.16 -0.67 -9.06
C TYR A 144 8.93 -0.14 -7.83
N GLU A 145 8.42 -0.38 -6.63
CA GLU A 145 9.07 0.04 -5.37
C GLU A 145 10.47 -0.58 -5.18
N LEU A 146 10.65 -1.83 -5.60
CA LEU A 146 11.92 -2.54 -5.44
C LEU A 146 12.96 -2.25 -6.53
N SER A 147 12.52 -2.02 -7.78
CA SER A 147 13.40 -2.01 -8.95
C SER A 147 13.52 -0.65 -9.64
N ASP A 148 12.41 0.09 -9.73
CA ASP A 148 12.33 1.29 -10.56
C ASP A 148 12.40 2.58 -9.74
N ARG A 149 12.02 2.53 -8.46
CA ARG A 149 12.06 3.69 -7.58
C ARG A 149 13.49 4.12 -7.27
N PHE A 150 13.72 5.43 -7.25
CA PHE A 150 14.98 6.03 -6.81
C PHE A 150 15.28 5.63 -5.36
N TRP A 151 16.42 4.95 -5.15
CA TRP A 151 16.90 4.33 -3.89
C TRP A 151 16.21 3.02 -3.47
N GLY A 152 15.30 2.45 -4.27
CA GLY A 152 14.74 1.12 -4.01
C GLY A 152 13.93 1.01 -2.72
N TRP A 153 14.05 -0.14 -2.04
CA TRP A 153 13.37 -0.45 -0.78
C TRP A 153 14.08 0.18 0.40
N ARG A 154 13.39 1.10 1.09
CA ARG A 154 13.98 1.96 2.13
C ARG A 154 13.71 1.54 3.58
N PRO A 155 12.64 0.79 3.92
CA PRO A 155 12.38 0.40 5.31
C PRO A 155 13.55 -0.34 5.98
N ASN A 156 14.40 -1.02 5.22
CA ASN A 156 15.57 -1.72 5.76
C ASN A 156 16.89 -0.93 5.64
N ASP A 157 16.87 0.30 5.10
CA ASP A 157 18.08 1.11 4.90
C ASP A 157 18.53 1.82 6.18
N ILE A 158 19.85 1.99 6.34
CA ILE A 158 20.49 2.65 7.50
C ILE A 158 20.04 4.11 7.66
N PHE A 159 19.56 4.75 6.59
CA PHE A 159 19.08 6.13 6.58
C PHE A 159 17.55 6.25 6.53
N SER A 160 16.83 5.24 7.03
CA SER A 160 15.37 5.18 7.03
C SER A 160 14.70 6.45 7.60
N PHE A 161 15.30 7.08 8.62
CA PHE A 161 14.80 8.30 9.26
C PHE A 161 14.70 9.53 8.35
N VAL A 162 15.46 9.59 7.24
CA VAL A 162 15.42 10.72 6.30
C VAL A 162 14.22 10.61 5.35
N THR A 163 13.66 9.41 5.20
CA THR A 163 12.66 9.09 4.18
C THR A 163 11.47 8.33 4.75
N ASP A 164 11.08 8.68 5.97
CA ASP A 164 9.93 8.11 6.70
C ASP A 164 8.65 8.05 5.86
N ASN A 165 8.33 9.09 5.10
CA ASN A 165 7.14 9.15 4.26
C ASN A 165 7.13 8.08 3.16
N VAL A 166 8.28 7.84 2.54
CA VAL A 166 8.39 6.79 1.53
C VAL A 166 8.38 5.41 2.18
N ASN A 167 8.95 5.27 3.38
CA ASN A 167 8.92 4.01 4.11
C ASN A 167 7.48 3.62 4.46
N ASN A 168 6.71 4.53 5.05
CA ASN A 168 5.30 4.27 5.39
C ASN A 168 4.46 3.97 4.15
N PHE A 169 4.72 4.65 3.04
CA PHE A 169 4.11 4.34 1.75
C PHE A 169 4.42 2.90 1.31
N GLN A 170 5.70 2.49 1.35
CA GLN A 170 6.14 1.13 1.01
C GLN A 170 5.55 0.07 1.94
N LEU A 171 5.37 0.38 3.22
CA LEU A 171 4.67 -0.48 4.18
C LEU A 171 3.21 -0.75 3.77
N GLY A 172 2.52 0.28 3.26
CA GLY A 172 1.17 0.10 2.71
C GLY A 172 1.14 -0.79 1.47
N VAL A 173 2.12 -0.63 0.57
CA VAL A 173 2.24 -1.42 -0.66
C VAL A 173 2.44 -2.92 -0.36
N ILE A 174 3.37 -3.25 0.54
CA ILE A 174 3.64 -4.64 0.89
C ILE A 174 2.47 -5.28 1.64
N GLU A 175 1.75 -4.53 2.48
CA GLU A 175 0.59 -5.04 3.21
C GLU A 175 -0.53 -5.48 2.26
N VAL A 176 -0.87 -4.66 1.27
CA VAL A 176 -1.84 -5.04 0.23
C VAL A 176 -1.36 -6.27 -0.53
N THR A 177 -0.08 -6.30 -0.90
CA THR A 177 0.51 -7.42 -1.64
C THR A 177 0.42 -8.73 -0.84
N ARG A 178 0.77 -8.71 0.45
CA ARG A 178 0.68 -9.85 1.37
C ARG A 178 -0.72 -10.43 1.42
N ARG A 179 -1.73 -9.60 1.72
CA ARG A 179 -3.13 -10.03 1.83
C ARG A 179 -3.64 -10.57 0.50
N THR A 180 -3.25 -9.95 -0.60
CA THR A 180 -3.62 -10.40 -1.95
C THR A 180 -3.05 -11.77 -2.26
N VAL A 181 -1.76 -11.99 -2.02
CA VAL A 181 -1.09 -13.27 -2.27
C VAL A 181 -1.63 -14.36 -1.35
N GLU A 182 -1.94 -14.03 -0.10
CA GLU A 182 -2.61 -14.94 0.82
C GLU A 182 -3.95 -15.44 0.27
N LYS A 183 -4.87 -14.54 -0.08
CA LYS A 183 -6.18 -14.94 -0.62
C LYS A 183 -6.12 -15.51 -2.03
N LEU A 184 -5.14 -15.12 -2.83
CA LEU A 184 -4.84 -15.77 -4.11
C LEU A 184 -4.49 -17.26 -3.89
N THR A 185 -3.63 -17.53 -2.91
CA THR A 185 -3.19 -18.90 -2.59
C THR A 185 -4.33 -19.72 -1.96
N GLU A 186 -5.10 -19.11 -1.06
CA GLU A 186 -6.12 -19.81 -0.28
C GLU A 186 -7.42 -20.06 -1.06
N ASN A 187 -7.86 -19.08 -1.85
CA ASN A 187 -9.21 -19.04 -2.42
C ASN A 187 -9.25 -19.00 -3.95
N ILE A 188 -8.35 -18.26 -4.61
CA ILE A 188 -8.47 -18.01 -6.06
C ILE A 188 -7.74 -19.08 -6.89
N SER A 189 -6.60 -19.59 -6.42
CA SER A 189 -5.80 -20.59 -7.16
C SER A 189 -6.30 -22.03 -6.98
N ARG A 190 -7.18 -22.29 -6.00
CA ARG A 190 -7.66 -23.63 -5.66
C ARG A 190 -9.16 -23.63 -5.33
N THR A 191 -9.82 -24.78 -5.49
CA THR A 191 -11.22 -24.97 -5.06
C THR A 191 -11.27 -25.86 -3.83
N GLY A 192 -11.62 -25.28 -2.68
CA GLY A 192 -11.84 -26.01 -1.43
C GLY A 192 -10.58 -26.38 -0.65
N ALA A 193 -10.77 -26.78 0.61
CA ALA A 193 -9.67 -27.01 1.56
C ALA A 193 -8.77 -28.21 1.21
N ALA A 194 -9.28 -29.18 0.45
CA ALA A 194 -8.57 -30.42 0.12
C ALA A 194 -7.66 -30.32 -1.12
N SER A 195 -7.72 -29.23 -1.89
CA SER A 195 -6.85 -29.03 -3.05
C SER A 195 -5.45 -28.60 -2.61
N SER A 196 -4.42 -29.20 -3.21
CA SER A 196 -3.01 -28.84 -2.98
C SER A 196 -2.73 -27.41 -3.43
N PHE A 197 -1.86 -26.71 -2.70
CA PHE A 197 -1.35 -25.40 -3.08
C PHE A 197 -0.35 -25.50 -4.24
N ASP A 198 -0.28 -24.45 -5.07
CA ASP A 198 0.85 -24.32 -5.99
C ASP A 198 2.10 -23.96 -5.19
N LYS A 199 3.17 -24.71 -5.40
CA LYS A 199 4.42 -24.56 -4.65
C LYS A 199 5.02 -23.15 -4.74
N ASN A 200 4.85 -22.44 -5.87
CA ASN A 200 5.39 -21.09 -6.02
C ASN A 200 4.56 -20.10 -5.19
N LEU A 201 3.22 -20.21 -5.24
CA LEU A 201 2.33 -19.37 -4.45
C LEU A 201 2.50 -19.61 -2.94
N GLU A 202 2.67 -20.88 -2.54
CA GLU A 202 2.95 -21.25 -1.16
C GLU A 202 4.25 -20.60 -0.68
N ASN A 203 5.36 -20.70 -1.44
CA ASN A 203 6.63 -20.08 -1.07
C ASN A 203 6.54 -18.54 -1.02
N ALA A 204 5.85 -17.94 -2.00
CA ALA A 204 5.63 -16.51 -2.03
C ALA A 204 4.86 -16.04 -0.78
N ARG A 205 3.79 -16.75 -0.43
CA ARG A 205 2.96 -16.46 0.75
C ARG A 205 3.71 -16.67 2.06
N SER A 206 4.29 -17.85 2.30
CA SER A 206 4.76 -18.26 3.63
C SER A 206 6.16 -17.78 3.97
N THR A 207 7.00 -17.54 2.96
CA THR A 207 8.43 -17.31 3.14
C THR A 207 8.84 -15.92 2.67
N CYS A 208 8.35 -15.51 1.50
CA CYS A 208 8.82 -14.28 0.85
C CYS A 208 8.15 -13.04 1.41
N PHE A 209 6.82 -13.05 1.52
CA PHE A 209 6.08 -11.87 1.95
C PHE A 209 5.86 -11.77 3.46
N VAL A 210 6.02 -12.84 4.25
CA VAL A 210 5.85 -12.79 5.72
C VAL A 210 6.93 -11.96 6.43
N ILE A 211 8.12 -11.84 5.84
CA ILE A 211 9.25 -11.19 6.51
C ILE A 211 8.95 -9.72 6.86
N GLU A 212 9.46 -9.29 8.02
CA GLU A 212 9.43 -7.91 8.46
C GLU A 212 10.04 -6.98 7.41
N ALA A 213 9.36 -5.87 7.14
CA ALA A 213 9.79 -4.90 6.12
C ALA A 213 11.15 -4.28 6.43
N GLU A 214 11.45 -4.14 7.72
CA GLU A 214 12.63 -3.47 8.27
C GLU A 214 13.83 -4.41 8.45
N SER A 215 13.65 -5.72 8.20
CA SER A 215 14.71 -6.71 8.42
C SER A 215 15.89 -6.50 7.45
N LEU A 216 16.98 -5.96 8.00
CA LEU A 216 18.27 -5.78 7.33
C LEU A 216 19.15 -7.05 7.40
N ILE A 217 19.02 -7.84 8.47
CA ILE A 217 19.85 -9.03 8.73
C ILE A 217 19.24 -10.26 8.05
N PHE A 218 20.10 -11.17 7.57
CA PHE A 218 19.72 -12.34 6.77
C PHE A 218 18.53 -13.12 7.35
N PRO A 219 17.46 -13.38 6.56
CA PRO A 219 17.26 -12.94 5.17
C PRO A 219 16.87 -11.44 5.05
N SER A 220 17.40 -10.73 4.04
CA SER A 220 17.01 -9.33 3.78
C SER A 220 15.59 -9.23 3.20
N SER A 221 14.82 -8.24 3.65
CA SER A 221 13.44 -8.03 3.18
C SER A 221 13.36 -7.82 1.66
N GLU A 222 14.23 -6.98 1.10
CA GLU A 222 14.32 -6.74 -0.35
C GLU A 222 14.58 -8.02 -1.16
N GLY A 223 15.53 -8.85 -0.72
CA GLY A 223 15.88 -10.10 -1.39
C GLY A 223 14.73 -11.11 -1.36
N ARG A 224 14.04 -11.22 -0.22
CA ARG A 224 12.84 -12.06 -0.08
C ARG A 224 11.69 -11.57 -0.98
N TYR A 225 11.43 -10.27 -1.02
CA TYR A 225 10.37 -9.73 -1.86
C TYR A 225 10.66 -9.93 -3.36
N LYS A 226 11.91 -9.78 -3.79
CA LYS A 226 12.33 -10.11 -5.16
C LYS A 226 12.12 -11.59 -5.49
N GLU A 227 12.44 -12.50 -4.56
CA GLU A 227 12.17 -13.93 -4.73
C GLU A 227 10.66 -14.22 -4.82
N GLY A 228 9.86 -13.59 -3.97
CA GLY A 228 8.39 -13.72 -4.00
C GLY A 228 7.78 -13.24 -5.31
N LEU A 229 8.27 -12.12 -5.85
CA LEU A 229 7.84 -11.62 -7.17
C LEU A 229 8.21 -12.58 -8.30
N GLU A 230 9.39 -13.20 -8.24
CA GLU A 230 9.78 -14.21 -9.24
C GLU A 230 8.91 -15.47 -9.14
N ASP A 231 8.48 -15.86 -7.95
CA ASP A 231 7.56 -16.98 -7.77
C ASP A 231 6.14 -16.68 -8.26
N LEU A 232 5.63 -15.47 -8.04
CA LEU A 232 4.38 -14.99 -8.65
C LEU A 232 4.48 -14.99 -10.17
N LYS A 233 5.62 -14.55 -10.73
CA LYS A 233 5.88 -14.60 -12.17
C LYS A 233 5.84 -16.02 -12.72
N LYS A 234 6.49 -16.99 -12.04
CA LYS A 234 6.43 -18.40 -12.43
C LYS A 234 5.00 -18.94 -12.39
N TYR A 235 4.19 -18.52 -11.42
CA TYR A 235 2.77 -18.89 -11.37
C TYR A 235 1.99 -18.30 -12.56
N ALA A 236 2.19 -17.02 -12.91
CA ALA A 236 1.61 -16.41 -14.11
C ALA A 236 2.01 -17.16 -15.40
N GLU A 237 3.27 -17.58 -15.52
CA GLU A 237 3.73 -18.38 -16.66
C GLU A 237 3.09 -19.78 -16.71
N LYS A 238 2.86 -20.42 -15.55
CA LYS A 238 2.09 -21.68 -15.48
C LYS A 238 0.63 -21.49 -15.90
N LEU A 239 0.02 -20.34 -15.57
CA LEU A 239 -1.34 -20.00 -16.04
C LEU A 239 -1.36 -19.86 -17.57
N LYS A 240 -0.35 -19.19 -18.15
CA LYS A 240 -0.21 -19.08 -19.61
C LYS A 240 -0.13 -20.45 -20.30
N LYS A 241 0.58 -21.40 -19.66
CA LYS A 241 0.72 -22.79 -20.12
C LYS A 241 -0.47 -23.70 -19.79
N LYS A 242 -1.48 -23.21 -19.06
CA LYS A 242 -2.62 -23.99 -18.53
C LYS A 242 -2.22 -25.13 -17.57
N GLU A 243 -1.06 -25.02 -16.93
CA GLU A 243 -0.57 -25.96 -15.91
C GLU A 243 -1.10 -25.63 -14.51
N ALA A 244 -1.44 -24.37 -14.28
CA ALA A 244 -2.06 -23.88 -13.04
C ALA A 244 -3.53 -23.53 -13.27
N ARG A 245 -4.30 -23.48 -12.17
CA ARG A 245 -5.73 -23.11 -12.19
C ARG A 245 -5.92 -21.75 -11.54
N PHE A 246 -6.92 -21.02 -12.06
CA PHE A 246 -7.41 -19.76 -11.53
C PHE A 246 -8.94 -19.80 -11.58
N PHE A 247 -9.59 -19.60 -10.44
CA PHE A 247 -11.04 -19.73 -10.32
C PHE A 247 -11.71 -18.37 -10.20
N THR A 248 -12.49 -18.00 -11.21
CA THR A 248 -13.14 -16.68 -11.32
C THR A 248 -14.48 -16.56 -10.61
N ARG A 249 -14.86 -17.52 -9.77
CA ARG A 249 -16.18 -17.52 -9.12
C ARG A 249 -16.26 -16.48 -8.00
N ALA A 250 -17.47 -15.99 -7.73
CA ALA A 250 -17.72 -14.97 -6.71
C ALA A 250 -17.34 -15.42 -5.29
N ASP A 251 -17.55 -16.70 -4.94
CA ASP A 251 -17.17 -17.28 -3.64
C ASP A 251 -15.67 -17.24 -3.38
N ASN A 252 -14.84 -17.24 -4.43
CA ASN A 252 -13.39 -17.11 -4.31
C ASN A 252 -12.93 -15.65 -4.25
N LEU A 253 -13.69 -14.72 -4.84
CA LEU A 253 -13.39 -13.29 -4.86
C LEU A 253 -13.81 -12.58 -3.56
N ILE A 254 -14.96 -12.95 -2.99
CA ILE A 254 -15.50 -12.31 -1.79
C ILE A 254 -14.50 -12.26 -0.61
N PRO A 255 -13.76 -13.35 -0.29
CA PRO A 255 -12.76 -13.30 0.79
C PRO A 255 -11.66 -12.26 0.55
N LEU A 256 -11.21 -12.09 -0.71
CA LEU A 256 -10.22 -11.08 -1.07
C LEU A 256 -10.77 -9.67 -0.88
N LEU A 257 -11.99 -9.41 -1.37
CA LEU A 257 -12.63 -8.10 -1.23
C LEU A 257 -12.85 -7.73 0.24
N ARG A 258 -13.16 -8.70 1.10
CA ARG A 258 -13.28 -8.48 2.56
C ARG A 258 -11.95 -8.08 3.19
N GLU A 259 -10.82 -8.64 2.76
CA GLU A 259 -9.51 -8.19 3.23
C GLU A 259 -9.24 -6.72 2.85
N TYR A 260 -9.65 -6.31 1.64
CA TYR A 260 -9.53 -4.92 1.20
C TYR A 260 -10.47 -3.99 1.97
N GLU A 261 -11.71 -4.42 2.25
CA GLU A 261 -12.65 -3.67 3.08
C GLU A 261 -12.10 -3.44 4.49
N ASN A 262 -11.56 -4.48 5.12
CA ASN A 262 -10.93 -4.40 6.44
C ASN A 262 -9.71 -3.49 6.43
N LEU A 263 -8.85 -3.60 5.42
CA LEU A 263 -7.64 -2.79 5.30
C LEU A 263 -7.97 -1.30 5.09
N LEU A 264 -8.92 -0.99 4.21
CA LEU A 264 -9.40 0.38 4.00
C LEU A 264 -10.09 0.93 5.25
N GLY A 265 -10.83 0.10 5.99
CA GLY A 265 -11.42 0.47 7.29
C GLY A 265 -10.37 0.85 8.32
N SER A 266 -9.28 0.07 8.43
CA SER A 266 -8.15 0.42 9.29
C SER A 266 -7.44 1.70 8.86
N CYS A 267 -7.31 1.94 7.54
CA CYS A 267 -6.76 3.19 7.02
C CYS A 267 -7.65 4.38 7.38
N ASP A 268 -8.97 4.27 7.16
CA ASP A 268 -9.95 5.31 7.49
C ASP A 268 -9.88 5.69 8.98
N GLU A 269 -9.92 4.68 9.86
CA GLU A 269 -9.81 4.88 11.32
C GLU A 269 -8.52 5.60 11.71
N ASN A 270 -7.38 5.17 11.17
CA ASN A 270 -6.07 5.79 11.44
C ASN A 270 -5.98 7.22 10.88
N LEU A 271 -6.63 7.52 9.75
CA LEU A 271 -6.65 8.86 9.17
C LEU A 271 -7.48 9.83 10.01
N VAL A 272 -8.59 9.40 10.59
CA VAL A 272 -9.44 10.27 11.44
C VAL A 272 -9.06 10.26 12.92
N LYS A 273 -8.11 9.41 13.32
CA LYS A 273 -7.64 9.28 14.70
C LYS A 273 -7.05 10.59 15.23
N MET A 274 -7.60 11.07 16.35
CA MET A 274 -7.17 12.30 17.02
C MET A 274 -6.31 12.05 18.26
N ARG A 275 -6.44 10.86 18.86
CA ARG A 275 -5.73 10.44 20.07
C ARG A 275 -5.19 9.03 19.92
N GLU A 276 -3.99 8.82 20.44
CA GLU A 276 -3.36 7.51 20.55
C GLU A 276 -3.96 6.68 21.69
N GLU A 277 -3.63 5.39 21.74
CA GLU A 277 -4.06 4.47 22.79
C GLU A 277 -3.58 4.93 24.18
N ASP A 278 -2.41 5.57 24.23
CA ASP A 278 -1.84 6.20 25.43
C ASP A 278 -2.57 7.48 25.86
N GLY A 279 -3.64 7.88 25.17
CA GLY A 279 -4.45 9.08 25.44
C GLY A 279 -3.85 10.40 24.95
N GLY A 280 -2.60 10.38 24.48
CA GLY A 280 -1.90 11.50 23.86
C GLY A 280 -2.53 11.92 22.52
N LYS A 281 -2.35 13.19 22.13
CA LYS A 281 -2.75 13.65 20.78
C LYS A 281 -1.82 13.05 19.73
N VAL A 282 -2.36 12.74 18.55
CA VAL A 282 -1.53 12.31 17.41
C VAL A 282 -0.52 13.40 17.08
N SER A 283 0.77 13.05 17.02
CA SER A 283 1.84 13.99 16.67
C SER A 283 1.82 14.30 15.18
N PHE A 284 2.38 15.44 14.79
CA PHE A 284 2.48 15.85 13.38
C PHE A 284 3.19 14.78 12.51
N PHE A 285 4.28 14.20 13.00
CA PHE A 285 5.01 13.13 12.31
C PHE A 285 4.19 11.85 12.15
N LYS A 286 3.39 11.49 13.17
CA LYS A 286 2.58 10.27 13.12
C LYS A 286 1.35 10.43 12.24
N ALA A 287 0.76 11.63 12.23
CA ALA A 287 -0.27 12.04 11.29
C ALA A 287 0.20 11.88 9.83
N ASP A 288 1.45 12.22 9.55
CA ASP A 288 2.06 12.05 8.22
C ASP A 288 2.25 10.57 7.86
N ASN A 289 2.74 9.76 8.81
CA ASN A 289 2.89 8.31 8.62
C ASN A 289 1.56 7.64 8.23
N TYR A 290 0.46 7.99 8.89
CA TYR A 290 -0.87 7.46 8.57
C TYR A 290 -1.33 7.86 7.16
N PHE A 291 -1.04 9.09 6.75
CA PHE A 291 -1.37 9.60 5.43
C PHE A 291 -0.63 8.82 4.33
N PHE A 292 0.70 8.69 4.45
CA PHE A 292 1.50 7.99 3.45
C PHE A 292 1.23 6.49 3.40
N TYR A 293 0.97 5.85 4.55
CA TYR A 293 0.56 4.45 4.60
C TYR A 293 -0.75 4.21 3.83
N ALA A 294 -1.79 4.99 4.13
CA ALA A 294 -3.08 4.88 3.44
C ALA A 294 -2.94 5.16 1.93
N LYS A 295 -2.08 6.10 1.56
CA LYS A 295 -1.75 6.38 0.15
C LYS A 295 -1.10 5.19 -0.55
N GLY A 296 -0.17 4.49 0.11
CA GLY A 296 0.47 3.28 -0.42
C GLY A 296 -0.53 2.15 -0.62
N VAL A 297 -1.47 1.99 0.32
CA VAL A 297 -2.59 1.05 0.20
C VAL A 297 -3.45 1.37 -1.01
N ALA A 298 -3.94 2.61 -1.14
CA ALA A 298 -4.80 3.03 -2.25
C ALA A 298 -4.10 2.88 -3.61
N GLN A 299 -2.84 3.30 -3.72
CA GLN A 299 -2.05 3.17 -4.94
C GLN A 299 -1.92 1.72 -5.41
N THR A 300 -1.77 0.79 -4.47
CA THR A 300 -1.57 -0.63 -4.77
C THR A 300 -2.90 -1.30 -5.13
N LEU A 301 -3.99 -0.88 -4.50
CA LEU A 301 -5.32 -1.44 -4.78
C LEU A 301 -5.82 -1.11 -6.19
N ILE A 302 -5.54 0.07 -6.74
CA ILE A 302 -6.01 0.48 -8.09
C ILE A 302 -5.71 -0.58 -9.16
N PRO A 303 -4.44 -0.91 -9.48
CA PRO A 303 -4.15 -1.87 -10.54
C PRO A 303 -4.68 -3.26 -10.21
N ILE A 304 -4.72 -3.64 -8.93
CA ILE A 304 -5.24 -4.95 -8.52
C ILE A 304 -6.75 -5.06 -8.77
N LEU A 305 -7.51 -4.02 -8.45
CA LEU A 305 -8.95 -3.93 -8.73
C LEU A 305 -9.23 -3.88 -10.23
N GLU A 306 -8.40 -3.20 -11.03
CA GLU A 306 -8.46 -3.26 -12.50
C GLU A 306 -8.15 -4.68 -13.03
N GLY A 307 -7.20 -5.38 -12.40
CA GLY A 307 -6.90 -6.78 -12.68
C GLY A 307 -8.09 -7.69 -12.37
N ILE A 308 -8.79 -7.44 -11.26
CA ILE A 308 -10.05 -8.11 -10.92
C ILE A 308 -11.11 -7.82 -11.98
N GLU A 309 -11.27 -6.57 -12.41
CA GLU A 309 -12.25 -6.20 -13.44
C GLU A 309 -12.05 -7.02 -14.73
N LYS A 310 -10.80 -7.19 -15.17
CA LYS A 310 -10.45 -7.96 -16.38
C LYS A 310 -10.68 -9.46 -16.21
N ASP A 311 -10.09 -10.07 -15.18
CA ASP A 311 -10.11 -11.54 -15.03
C ASP A 311 -11.44 -12.07 -14.46
N PHE A 312 -12.15 -11.30 -13.65
CA PHE A 312 -13.47 -11.65 -13.10
C PHE A 312 -14.63 -11.02 -13.88
N TYR A 313 -14.38 -10.43 -15.06
CA TYR A 313 -15.39 -9.73 -15.86
C TYR A 313 -16.71 -10.52 -15.99
N SER A 314 -16.63 -11.79 -16.38
CA SER A 314 -17.82 -12.66 -16.57
C SER A 314 -18.64 -12.87 -15.29
N THR A 315 -18.00 -12.87 -14.12
CA THR A 315 -18.67 -13.02 -12.82
C THR A 315 -19.30 -11.70 -12.38
N LEU A 316 -18.57 -10.60 -12.58
CA LEU A 316 -19.02 -9.25 -12.22
C LEU A 316 -20.20 -8.80 -13.10
N ASP A 317 -20.13 -9.08 -14.39
CA ASP A 317 -21.17 -8.77 -15.38
C ASP A 317 -22.45 -9.55 -15.11
N ARG A 318 -22.33 -10.86 -14.83
CA ARG A 318 -23.49 -11.71 -14.44
C ARG A 318 -24.24 -11.20 -13.21
N ARG A 319 -23.57 -10.47 -12.33
CA ARG A 319 -24.15 -9.89 -11.10
C ARG A 319 -24.42 -8.40 -11.24
N ASN A 320 -24.20 -7.82 -12.43
CA ASN A 320 -24.35 -6.40 -12.72
C ASN A 320 -23.65 -5.50 -11.68
N CYS A 321 -22.44 -5.89 -11.26
CA CYS A 321 -21.69 -5.22 -10.19
C CYS A 321 -20.39 -4.53 -10.66
N LEU A 322 -20.21 -4.42 -11.98
CA LEU A 322 -19.05 -3.77 -12.60
C LEU A 322 -18.95 -2.28 -12.22
N LYS A 323 -20.10 -1.62 -12.07
CA LYS A 323 -20.19 -0.20 -11.70
C LYS A 323 -19.61 0.05 -10.31
N GLU A 324 -19.95 -0.79 -9.35
CA GLU A 324 -19.51 -0.71 -7.95
C GLU A 324 -17.99 -0.87 -7.86
N LEU A 325 -17.43 -1.83 -8.60
CA LEU A 325 -15.98 -2.00 -8.67
C LEU A 325 -15.28 -0.75 -9.24
N ARG A 326 -15.80 -0.19 -10.33
CA ARG A 326 -15.23 1.03 -10.94
C ARG A 326 -15.29 2.23 -10.02
N TYR A 327 -16.40 2.40 -9.27
CA TYR A 327 -16.48 3.46 -8.27
C TYR A 327 -15.50 3.28 -7.10
N ALA A 328 -15.20 2.04 -6.72
CA ALA A 328 -14.14 1.77 -5.75
C ALA A 328 -12.77 2.18 -6.30
N ILE A 329 -12.47 1.84 -7.56
CA ILE A 329 -11.22 2.23 -8.25
C ILE A 329 -11.10 3.76 -8.30
N GLU A 330 -12.12 4.45 -8.82
CA GLU A 330 -12.16 5.91 -8.92
C GLU A 330 -12.01 6.59 -7.56
N SER A 331 -12.58 6.02 -6.50
CA SER A 331 -12.42 6.54 -5.14
C SER A 331 -10.97 6.41 -4.64
N CYS A 332 -10.29 5.30 -4.92
CA CYS A 332 -8.86 5.15 -4.64
C CYS A 332 -8.01 6.13 -5.46
N GLU A 333 -8.35 6.35 -6.73
CA GLU A 333 -7.67 7.32 -7.60
C GLU A 333 -7.78 8.75 -7.04
N HIS A 334 -8.97 9.15 -6.60
CA HIS A 334 -9.16 10.44 -5.94
C HIS A 334 -8.31 10.57 -4.66
N ALA A 335 -8.16 9.49 -3.88
CA ALA A 335 -7.32 9.50 -2.69
C ALA A 335 -5.84 9.73 -3.03
N ILE A 336 -5.29 9.08 -4.06
CA ILE A 336 -3.87 9.21 -4.42
C ILE A 336 -3.52 10.56 -5.05
N HIS A 337 -4.48 11.20 -5.73
CA HIS A 337 -4.32 12.53 -6.31
C HIS A 337 -4.11 13.63 -5.25
N ILE A 338 -4.47 13.35 -3.99
CA ILE A 338 -4.13 14.23 -2.87
C ILE A 338 -2.63 14.09 -2.58
N SER A 339 -1.83 15.04 -3.07
CA SER A 339 -0.37 15.09 -2.88
C SER A 339 0.09 16.48 -2.42
N PRO A 340 -0.22 16.88 -1.18
CA PRO A 340 0.29 18.13 -0.64
C PRO A 340 1.81 18.04 -0.41
N VAL A 341 2.50 19.19 -0.53
CA VAL A 341 3.93 19.28 -0.18
C VAL A 341 4.14 19.16 1.34
N ILE A 342 3.18 19.65 2.13
CA ILE A 342 3.17 19.57 3.59
C ILE A 342 1.80 19.07 4.03
N ILE A 343 1.78 18.05 4.88
CA ILE A 343 0.55 17.46 5.39
C ILE A 343 0.06 18.31 6.56
N LEU A 344 -0.97 19.10 6.31
CA LEU A 344 -1.69 19.86 7.33
C LEU A 344 -2.82 19.03 7.94
N ASP A 345 -2.84 18.98 9.28
CA ASP A 345 -3.91 18.40 10.08
C ASP A 345 -4.64 19.51 10.85
N SER A 346 -5.29 20.41 10.10
CA SER A 346 -6.00 21.54 10.70
C SER A 346 -7.36 21.13 11.27
N ASN A 347 -7.87 21.90 12.22
CA ASN A 347 -9.24 21.73 12.71
C ASN A 347 -10.25 21.95 11.57
N LEU A 348 -11.39 21.26 11.61
CA LEU A 348 -12.47 21.36 10.61
C LEU A 348 -12.98 22.79 10.38
N GLY A 349 -12.92 23.66 11.40
CA GLY A 349 -13.31 25.07 11.30
C GLY A 349 -12.19 26.01 10.86
N SER A 350 -11.01 25.48 10.54
CA SER A 350 -9.85 26.27 10.12
C SER A 350 -9.93 26.64 8.65
N ILE A 351 -9.26 27.74 8.28
CA ILE A 351 -9.07 28.11 6.86
C ILE A 351 -8.02 27.23 6.15
N PHE A 352 -7.27 26.43 6.91
CA PHE A 352 -6.28 25.49 6.37
C PHE A 352 -6.91 24.12 6.13
N ALA A 353 -6.41 23.43 5.11
CA ALA A 353 -6.88 22.09 4.78
C ALA A 353 -6.58 21.08 5.89
N ASN A 354 -7.47 20.10 6.05
CA ASN A 354 -7.18 18.86 6.75
C ASN A 354 -6.96 17.75 5.70
N HIS A 355 -5.71 17.47 5.37
CA HIS A 355 -5.39 16.50 4.32
C HIS A 355 -5.73 15.07 4.72
N ARG A 356 -5.62 14.74 6.02
CA ARG A 356 -5.99 13.42 6.55
C ARG A 356 -7.48 13.16 6.40
N ALA A 357 -8.32 14.11 6.80
CA ALA A 357 -9.77 14.02 6.67
C ALA A 357 -10.21 14.02 5.19
N ASN A 358 -9.58 14.82 4.34
CA ASN A 358 -9.87 14.82 2.90
C ASN A 358 -9.57 13.46 2.26
N MET A 359 -8.44 12.84 2.61
CA MET A 359 -8.12 11.49 2.13
C MET A 359 -9.04 10.43 2.73
N ALA A 360 -9.36 10.52 4.03
CA ALA A 360 -10.26 9.61 4.73
C ALA A 360 -11.62 9.51 4.03
N ALA A 361 -12.18 10.64 3.57
CA ALA A 361 -13.43 10.64 2.82
C ALA A 361 -13.39 9.74 1.57
N HIS A 362 -12.32 9.80 0.78
CA HIS A 362 -12.17 8.97 -0.41
C HIS A 362 -11.90 7.49 -0.09
N ILE A 363 -11.10 7.22 0.95
CA ILE A 363 -10.85 5.85 1.44
C ILE A 363 -12.16 5.22 1.96
N SER A 364 -12.97 5.99 2.67
CA SER A 364 -14.28 5.55 3.18
C SER A 364 -15.26 5.28 2.03
N HIS A 365 -15.27 6.11 0.98
CA HIS A 365 -16.03 5.81 -0.24
C HIS A 365 -15.58 4.53 -0.94
N ALA A 366 -14.26 4.33 -1.10
CA ALA A 366 -13.73 3.11 -1.69
C ALA A 366 -14.16 1.87 -0.90
N ARG A 367 -14.07 1.94 0.43
CA ARG A 367 -14.54 0.89 1.34
C ARG A 367 -16.03 0.61 1.17
N TYR A 368 -16.86 1.64 1.15
CA TYR A 368 -18.30 1.51 0.95
C TYR A 368 -18.64 0.80 -0.37
N TYR A 369 -18.01 1.18 -1.48
CA TYR A 369 -18.27 0.53 -2.77
C TYR A 369 -17.81 -0.93 -2.79
N ILE A 370 -16.70 -1.27 -2.12
CA ILE A 370 -16.27 -2.67 -1.94
C ILE A 370 -17.30 -3.45 -1.10
N GLU A 371 -17.84 -2.85 -0.03
CA GLU A 371 -18.89 -3.48 0.79
C GLU A 371 -20.15 -3.76 -0.03
N VAL A 372 -20.60 -2.80 -0.83
CA VAL A 372 -21.74 -2.96 -1.75
C VAL A 372 -21.44 -4.06 -2.77
N LEU A 373 -20.25 -4.07 -3.35
CA LEU A 373 -19.80 -5.12 -4.28
C LEU A 373 -19.89 -6.52 -3.64
N ILE A 374 -19.39 -6.68 -2.41
CA ILE A 374 -19.47 -7.94 -1.66
C ILE A 374 -20.92 -8.39 -1.47
N LYS A 375 -21.81 -7.47 -1.06
CA LYS A 375 -23.24 -7.77 -0.84
C LYS A 375 -23.90 -8.23 -2.15
N THR A 376 -23.66 -7.53 -3.25
CA THR A 376 -24.21 -7.86 -4.57
C THR A 376 -23.69 -9.19 -5.09
N LEU A 377 -22.41 -9.52 -4.86
CA LEU A 377 -21.82 -10.80 -5.24
C LEU A 377 -22.35 -11.97 -4.40
N SER A 378 -22.73 -11.72 -3.14
CA SER A 378 -23.28 -12.73 -2.24
C SER A 378 -24.76 -13.06 -2.47
N THR A 379 -25.46 -12.21 -3.22
CA THR A 379 -26.86 -12.40 -3.62
C THR A 379 -26.92 -13.20 -4.93
#